data_AF-A0A809RVK9-F1
#
_entry.id   AF-A0A809RVK9-F1
#
_cell.length_a   1.000
_cell.length_b   1.000
_cell.length_c   1.000
_cell.angle_alpha   90.00
_cell.angle_beta   90.00
_cell.angle_gamma   90.00
#
_symmetry.space_group_name_H-M   'P 1'
#
loop_
_entity.id
_entity.type
_entity.pdbx_description
1 polymer ?
#
loop_
_entity_poly.entity_id
_entity_poly.type
_entity_poly.pdbx_seq_one_letter_code
_entity_poly.pdbx_strand_id
1 'polypeptide(L)' 'MKGNIYLPEKEVIYRGKRFFEQFLTIDYKELDDYLLKLSENPETINMFNNMYNNTLKNN' A
#
# COMPACT_ATOMS: atom_id res chain seq x y z
N MET A 1 24.01 -20.43 -22.73
CA MET A 1 23.36 -20.04 -21.46
C MET A 1 22.74 -18.66 -21.67
N LYS A 2 21.42 -18.52 -21.71
CA LYS A 2 20.80 -17.18 -21.60
C LYS A 2 20.96 -16.79 -20.12
N GLY A 3 21.94 -15.93 -19.84
CA GLY A 3 22.17 -15.42 -18.49
C GLY A 3 20.95 -14.67 -17.96
N ASN A 4 20.91 -14.41 -16.66
CA ASN A 4 19.85 -13.64 -16.04
C ASN A 4 19.69 -12.31 -16.79
N ILE A 5 18.47 -12.02 -17.26
CA ILE A 5 18.14 -10.73 -17.84
C ILE A 5 18.02 -9.76 -16.67
N TYR A 6 19.09 -9.02 -16.39
CA TYR A 6 19.02 -7.90 -15.47
C TYR A 6 18.24 -6.78 -16.14
N LEU A 7 17.16 -6.35 -15.49
CA LEU A 7 16.40 -5.17 -15.90
C LEU A 7 16.54 -4.12 -14.79
N PRO A 8 16.96 -2.89 -15.11
CA PRO A 8 17.04 -1.83 -14.12
C PRO A 8 15.66 -1.55 -13.52
N GLU A 9 15.56 -1.53 -12.20
CA GLU A 9 14.29 -1.30 -11.48
C GLU A 9 13.59 -0.01 -11.93
N LYS A 10 14.38 1.05 -12.19
CA LYS A 10 13.87 2.33 -12.69
C LYS A 10 13.21 2.24 -14.07
N GLU A 11 13.48 1.21 -14.86
CA GLU A 11 12.92 1.06 -16.20
C GLU A 11 11.66 0.20 -16.20
N VAL A 12 11.61 -0.82 -15.33
CA VAL A 12 10.57 -1.87 -15.42
C VAL A 12 9.65 -1.97 -14.20
N ILE A 13 10.02 -1.40 -13.05
CA ILE A 13 9.16 -1.43 -11.86
C ILE A 13 8.40 -0.11 -11.75
N TYR A 14 7.08 -0.22 -11.84
CA TYR A 14 6.13 0.88 -11.67
C TYR A 14 5.40 0.65 -10.36
N ARG A 15 5.76 1.42 -9.33
CA ARG A 15 5.15 1.35 -8.00
C ARG A 15 4.93 2.74 -7.43
N GLY A 16 4.04 2.84 -6.43
CA GLY A 16 3.65 4.11 -5.83
C GLY A 16 3.14 5.10 -6.88
N LYS A 17 3.48 6.39 -6.71
CA LYS A 17 3.06 7.48 -7.60
C LYS A 17 3.21 7.17 -9.09
N ARG A 18 4.33 6.60 -9.52
CA ARG A 18 4.60 6.31 -10.94
C ARG A 18 3.62 5.31 -11.55
N PHE A 19 3.13 4.33 -10.78
CA PHE A 19 2.13 3.39 -11.28
C PHE A 19 0.80 4.09 -11.54
N PHE A 20 0.37 4.93 -10.59
CA PHE A 20 -0.89 5.65 -10.67
C PHE A 20 -0.89 6.63 -11.85
N GLU A 21 0.16 7.44 -11.99
CA GLU A 21 0.26 8.41 -13.09
C GLU A 21 0.28 7.76 -14.47
N GLN A 22 0.80 6.54 -14.60
CA GLN A 22 0.97 5.88 -15.89
C GLN A 22 -0.23 5.03 -16.29
N PHE A 23 -0.94 4.44 -15.33
CA PHE A 23 -1.93 3.40 -15.61
C PHE A 23 -3.32 3.67 -15.04
N LEU A 24 -3.47 4.63 -14.14
CA LEU A 24 -4.74 4.91 -13.48
C LEU A 24 -5.19 6.35 -13.74
N THR A 25 -6.50 6.56 -13.63
CA THR A 25 -7.09 7.90 -13.63
C THR A 25 -7.25 8.46 -12.23
N ILE A 26 -6.96 7.67 -11.20
CA ILE A 26 -7.04 8.06 -9.80
C ILE A 26 -5.78 8.84 -9.44
N ASP A 27 -5.96 10.00 -8.85
CA ASP A 27 -4.85 10.80 -8.35
C ASP A 27 -4.19 10.11 -7.16
N TYR A 28 -2.86 9.90 -7.24
CA TYR A 28 -2.11 9.22 -6.19
C TYR A 28 -2.18 9.96 -4.86
N LYS A 29 -2.15 11.30 -4.87
CA LYS A 29 -2.19 12.13 -3.68
C LYS A 29 -3.56 12.07 -3.02
N GLU A 30 -4.64 12.05 -3.80
CA GLU A 30 -5.98 11.88 -3.24
C GLU A 30 -6.13 10.55 -2.49
N LEU A 31 -5.59 9.46 -3.06
CA LEU A 31 -5.57 8.16 -2.39
C LEU A 31 -4.69 8.20 -1.12
N ASP A 32 -3.49 8.78 -1.22
CA ASP A 32 -2.56 8.89 -0.09
C ASP A 32 -3.19 9.67 1.09
N ASP A 33 -3.78 10.83 0.79
CA ASP A 33 -4.48 11.66 1.77
C ASP A 33 -5.69 10.92 2.39
N TYR A 34 -6.43 10.16 1.59
CA TYR A 34 -7.55 9.35 2.10
C TYR A 34 -7.08 8.26 3.04
N LEU A 35 -6.06 7.49 2.64
CA LEU A 35 -5.52 6.39 3.44
C LEU A 35 -4.90 6.89 4.74
N LEU A 36 -4.21 8.04 4.71
CA LEU A 36 -3.68 8.68 5.91
C LEU A 36 -4.80 9.08 6.88
N LYS A 37 -5.87 9.70 6.38
CA LYS A 37 -7.03 10.03 7.24
C LYS A 37 -7.69 8.79 7.82
N LEU A 38 -7.78 7.72 7.03
CA LEU A 38 -8.37 6.46 7.44
C LEU A 38 -7.54 5.78 8.54
N SER A 39 -6.20 5.78 8.40
CA SER A 39 -5.28 5.14 9.36
C SER A 39 -5.23 5.88 10.69
N GLU A 40 -5.31 7.20 10.66
CA GLU A 40 -5.30 8.04 11.87
C GLU A 40 -6.68 8.16 12.54
N ASN A 41 -7.74 7.61 11.93
CA ASN A 41 -9.08 7.64 12.52
C ASN A 41 -9.11 6.76 13.81
N PRO A 42 -9.49 7.33 14.97
CA PRO A 42 -9.55 6.58 16.23
C PRO A 42 -10.43 5.32 16.18
N GLU A 43 -11.52 5.34 15.42
CA GLU A 43 -12.40 4.17 15.25
C GLU A 43 -11.69 3.06 14.48
N THR A 44 -10.97 3.40 13.40
CA THR A 44 -10.15 2.45 12.63
C THR A 44 -9.08 1.82 13.52
N ILE A 45 -8.38 2.63 14.30
CA ILE A 45 -7.34 2.17 15.23
C ILE A 45 -7.94 1.22 16.27
N ASN A 46 -9.08 1.58 16.86
CA ASN A 46 -9.76 0.72 17.83
C ASN A 46 -10.21 -0.60 17.21
N MET A 47 -10.75 -0.58 16.00
CA MET A 47 -11.16 -1.80 15.29
C MET A 47 -9.96 -2.71 15.03
N PHE A 48 -8.83 -2.15 14.59
CA PHE A 48 -7.59 -2.89 14.39
C PHE A 48 -7.08 -3.53 15.69
N ASN A 49 -7.03 -2.74 16.78
CA ASN A 49 -6.59 -3.23 18.09
C ASN A 49 -7.50 -4.35 18.62
N ASN A 50 -8.81 -4.22 18.45
CA ASN A 50 -9.77 -5.25 18.84
C ASN A 50 -9.54 -6.54 18.05
N MET A 51 -9.33 -6.45 16.74
CA MET A 51 -9.01 -7.60 15.90
C MET A 51 -7.71 -8.28 16.36
N TYR A 52 -6.64 -7.50 16.54
CA TYR A 52 -5.35 -8.00 16.99
C TYR A 52 -5.45 -8.72 18.35
N ASN A 53 -6.11 -8.10 19.32
CA ASN A 53 -6.32 -8.68 20.65
C ASN A 53 -7.16 -9.96 20.59
N ASN A 54 -8.16 -10.03 19.71
CA ASN A 54 -8.97 -11.23 19.53
C ASN A 54 -8.14 -12.37 18.93
N THR A 55 -7.27 -12.09 17.96
CA THR A 55 -6.37 -13.11 17.39
C THR A 55 -5.38 -13.62 18.44
N LEU A 56 -4.83 -12.75 19.30
CA LEU A 56 -3.94 -13.18 20.38
C LEU A 56 -4.64 -13.99 21.46
N LYS A 57 -5.88 -13.64 21.83
CA LYS A 57 -6.66 -14.39 22.83
C LYS A 57 -7.09 -15.78 22.36
N ASN A 58 -7.12 -16.00 21.05
CA ASN A 58 -7.52 -17.27 20.43
C ASN A 58 -6.31 -18.19 20.11
N ASN A 59 -5.09 -17.78 20.49
CA ASN A 59 -3.86 -18.58 20.45
C ASN A 59 -3.41 -18.92 21.89
#